data_AF-L8IIJ7-F1
#
_entry.id   AF-L8IIJ7-F1
#
_cell.length_a   1.000
_cell.length_b   1.000
_cell.length_c   1.000
_cell.angle_alpha   90.00
_cell.angle_beta   90.00
_cell.angle_gamma   90.00
#
_symmetry.space_group_name_H-M   'P 1'
#
loop_
_entity.id
_entity.type
_entity.pdbx_description
1 polymer ?
#
loop_
_entity_poly.entity_id
_entity_poly.type
_entity_poly.pdbx_seq_one_letter_code
_entity_poly.pdbx_strand_id
1 'polypeptide(L)'
;RVDHKLQALEAHFKELDFIKDNLTQKFEDHSKTLANQGAQDELWKAVLSLKFTSMELNILYSYVIEVLVHLHTCVLEKLPDLVRSLPTLASILRRKVKNKHIRVVWESVLEEHGLQEGDITALCIFFVAHGNKAEHYIAKVRQMYIRDINFMISNMVKNQALQDGLLKAVQVIEKGKAEMAPQEKKSPLKELIPSVKS
;
A
#
# COMPACT_ATOMS: atom_id res chain seq x y z
N ARG A 1 33.46 56.29 9.35
CA ARG A 1 34.11 55.15 10.05
C ARG A 1 33.13 54.35 10.91
N VAL A 2 32.22 54.99 11.64
CA VAL A 2 31.16 54.31 12.42
C VAL A 2 30.11 53.68 11.51
N ASP A 3 29.61 54.40 10.51
CA ASP A 3 28.59 53.88 9.59
C ASP A 3 29.04 52.65 8.80
N HIS A 4 30.28 52.62 8.31
CA HIS A 4 30.81 51.43 7.65
C HIS A 4 30.93 50.21 8.58
N LYS A 5 31.20 50.43 9.87
CA LYS A 5 31.20 49.34 10.87
C LYS A 5 29.78 48.86 11.15
N LEU A 6 28.80 49.77 11.16
CA LEU A 6 27.39 49.45 11.39
C LEU A 6 26.80 48.68 10.21
N GLN A 7 27.13 49.08 8.98
CA GLN A 7 26.77 48.34 7.75
C GLN A 7 27.41 46.95 7.70
N ALA A 8 28.68 46.82 8.08
CA ALA A 8 29.34 45.52 8.17
C ALA A 8 28.67 44.61 9.22
N LEU A 9 28.30 45.17 10.37
CA LEU A 9 27.60 44.43 11.42
C LEU A 9 26.21 43.98 10.96
N GLU A 10 25.47 44.84 10.26
CA GLU A 10 24.16 44.49 9.68
C GLU A 10 24.28 43.37 8.64
N ALA A 11 25.30 43.41 7.79
CA ALA A 11 25.58 42.34 6.82
C ALA A 11 25.88 41.01 7.54
N HIS A 12 26.66 41.03 8.61
CA HIS A 12 26.93 39.85 9.42
C HIS A 12 25.67 39.30 10.11
N PHE A 13 24.78 40.16 10.63
CA PHE A 13 23.51 39.70 11.20
C PHE A 13 22.61 39.05 10.15
N LYS A 14 22.52 39.63 8.94
CA LYS A 14 21.77 39.02 7.83
C LYS A 14 22.34 37.66 7.42
N GLU A 15 23.66 37.54 7.37
CA GLU A 15 24.34 36.28 7.09
C GLU A 15 24.07 35.24 8.19
N LEU A 16 24.14 35.65 9.46
CA LEU A 16 23.80 34.80 10.62
C LEU A 16 22.35 34.33 10.57
N ASP A 17 21.39 35.21 10.26
CA ASP A 17 19.99 34.84 10.12
C ASP A 17 19.77 33.86 8.97
N PHE A 18 20.40 34.08 7.82
CA PHE A 18 20.34 33.14 6.70
C PHE A 18 20.91 31.77 7.07
N ILE A 19 22.05 31.73 7.75
CA ILE A 19 22.67 30.48 8.22
C ILE A 19 21.75 29.78 9.24
N LYS A 20 21.19 30.53 10.18
CA LYS A 20 20.24 30.03 11.18
C LYS A 20 19.04 29.36 10.49
N ASP A 21 18.40 30.05 9.56
CA ASP A 21 17.22 29.53 8.87
C ASP A 21 17.55 28.27 8.06
N ASN A 22 18.68 28.25 7.36
CA ASN A 22 19.16 27.08 6.64
C ASN A 22 19.47 25.88 7.57
N LEU A 23 20.08 26.13 8.73
CA LEU A 23 20.36 25.08 9.73
C LEU A 23 19.05 24.55 10.34
N THR A 24 18.10 25.43 10.64
CA THR A 24 16.77 25.04 11.14
C THR A 24 16.06 24.14 10.14
N GLN A 25 16.03 24.50 8.85
CA GLN A 25 15.42 23.67 7.81
C GLN A 25 16.09 22.29 7.72
N LYS A 26 17.42 22.24 7.68
CA LYS A 26 18.17 20.98 7.64
C LYS A 26 17.88 20.09 8.85
N PHE A 27 17.80 20.68 10.04
CA PHE A 27 17.50 19.94 11.26
C PHE A 27 16.08 19.37 11.22
N GLU A 28 15.10 20.15 10.73
CA GLU A 28 13.73 19.69 10.57
C GLU A 28 13.62 18.53 9.56
N ASP A 29 14.31 18.62 8.41
CA ASP A 29 14.34 17.58 7.40
C ASP A 29 14.98 16.28 7.93
N HIS A 30 16.09 16.41 8.67
CA HIS A 30 16.72 15.27 9.34
C HIS A 30 15.84 14.67 10.42
N SER A 31 15.15 15.49 11.21
CA SER A 31 14.22 15.03 12.24
C SER A 31 13.08 14.20 11.62
N LYS A 32 12.49 14.67 10.52
CA LYS A 32 11.47 13.94 9.75
C LYS A 32 12.00 12.61 9.22
N THR A 33 13.21 12.60 8.68
CA THR A 33 13.85 11.38 8.17
C THR A 33 14.09 10.36 9.27
N LEU A 34 14.60 10.81 10.43
CA LEU A 34 14.85 9.94 11.58
C LEU A 34 13.55 9.35 12.15
N ALA A 35 12.50 10.16 12.26
CA ALA A 35 11.18 9.69 12.70
C ALA A 35 10.61 8.64 11.75
N ASN A 36 10.72 8.85 10.43
CA ASN A 36 10.28 7.88 9.42
C ASN A 36 11.07 6.57 9.50
N GLN A 37 12.39 6.65 9.70
CA GLN A 37 13.23 5.46 9.88
C GLN A 37 12.85 4.69 11.14
N GLY A 38 12.66 5.38 12.27
CA GLY A 38 12.19 4.75 13.51
C GLY A 38 10.84 4.05 13.35
N ALA A 39 9.90 4.65 12.63
CA ALA A 39 8.61 4.02 12.33
C ALA A 39 8.76 2.76 11.45
N GLN A 40 9.64 2.80 10.44
CA GLN A 40 9.92 1.62 9.61
C GLN A 40 10.60 0.51 10.40
N ASP A 41 11.56 0.84 11.27
CA ASP A 41 12.25 -0.14 12.11
C ASP A 41 11.28 -0.85 13.08
N GLU A 42 10.35 -0.11 13.69
CA GLU A 42 9.32 -0.70 14.54
C GLU A 42 8.35 -1.59 13.74
N LEU A 43 8.03 -1.22 12.51
CA LEU A 43 7.22 -2.03 11.62
C LEU A 43 7.94 -3.33 11.20
N TRP A 44 9.23 -3.26 10.88
CA TRP A 44 10.07 -4.43 10.63
C TRP A 44 10.13 -5.37 11.83
N LYS A 45 10.38 -4.83 13.03
CA LYS A 45 10.37 -5.63 14.27
C LYS A 45 9.02 -6.29 14.48
N ALA A 46 7.92 -5.56 14.28
CA ALA A 46 6.58 -6.08 14.43
C ALA A 46 6.33 -7.27 13.48
N VAL A 47 6.65 -7.12 12.19
CA VAL A 47 6.49 -8.18 11.17
C VAL A 47 7.33 -9.42 11.50
N LEU A 48 8.57 -9.23 11.96
CA LEU A 48 9.46 -10.34 12.33
C LEU A 48 9.06 -11.02 13.65
N SER A 49 8.35 -10.32 14.54
CA SER A 49 7.90 -10.83 15.83
C SER A 49 6.58 -11.60 15.80
N LEU A 50 5.93 -11.67 14.63
CA LEU A 50 4.64 -12.33 14.47
C LEU A 50 4.74 -13.82 14.84
N LYS A 51 3.82 -14.28 15.68
CA LYS A 51 3.76 -15.67 16.16
C LYS A 51 2.68 -16.47 15.43
N PHE A 52 2.61 -16.32 14.12
CA PHE A 52 1.72 -17.13 13.28
C PHE A 52 2.31 -18.52 13.08
N THR A 53 1.43 -19.52 13.01
CA THR A 53 1.79 -20.82 12.41
C THR A 53 2.14 -20.63 10.94
N SER A 54 2.87 -21.58 10.36
CA SER A 54 3.19 -21.55 8.92
C SER A 54 1.94 -21.43 8.06
N MET A 55 0.85 -22.09 8.47
CA MET A 55 -0.42 -22.08 7.76
C MET A 55 -1.07 -20.68 7.77
N GLU A 56 -1.18 -20.05 8.94
CA GLU A 56 -1.76 -18.72 9.09
C GLU A 56 -0.92 -17.67 8.34
N LEU A 57 0.41 -17.80 8.41
CA LEU A 57 1.34 -16.95 7.68
C LEU A 57 1.13 -17.07 6.16
N ASN A 58 1.00 -18.29 5.63
CA ASN A 58 0.78 -18.53 4.20
C ASN A 58 -0.56 -17.95 3.73
N ILE A 59 -1.61 -18.04 4.56
CA ILE A 59 -2.92 -17.43 4.23
C ILE A 59 -2.81 -15.91 4.17
N LEU A 60 -2.17 -15.27 5.15
CA LEU A 60 -1.94 -13.82 5.14
C LEU A 60 -1.09 -13.40 3.94
N TYR A 61 0.00 -14.13 3.69
CA TYR A 61 0.86 -13.89 2.54
C TYR A 61 0.11 -13.96 1.22
N SER A 62 -0.86 -14.86 1.10
CA SER A 62 -1.71 -14.98 -0.09
C SER A 62 -2.57 -13.74 -0.32
N TYR A 63 -3.16 -13.16 0.74
CA TYR A 63 -3.87 -11.88 0.64
C TYR A 63 -2.92 -10.73 0.25
N VAL A 64 -1.72 -10.70 0.83
CA VAL A 64 -0.71 -9.69 0.52
C VAL A 64 -0.28 -9.77 -0.95
N ILE A 65 0.04 -10.96 -1.47
CA ILE A 65 0.36 -11.10 -2.89
C ILE A 65 -0.80 -10.65 -3.76
N GLU A 66 -2.01 -11.14 -3.47
CA GLU A 66 -3.17 -10.84 -4.30
C GLU A 66 -3.46 -9.34 -4.36
N VAL A 67 -3.36 -8.61 -3.24
CA VAL A 67 -3.60 -7.16 -3.25
C VAL A 67 -2.49 -6.42 -4.01
N LEU A 68 -1.23 -6.82 -3.86
CA LEU A 68 -0.12 -6.19 -4.58
C LEU A 68 -0.21 -6.42 -6.10
N VAL A 69 -0.66 -7.60 -6.52
CA VAL A 69 -0.93 -7.94 -7.94
C VAL A 69 -2.15 -7.17 -8.45
N HIS A 70 -3.22 -7.09 -7.67
CA HIS A 70 -4.43 -6.34 -8.01
C HIS A 70 -4.11 -4.87 -8.25
N LEU A 71 -3.40 -4.23 -7.32
CA LEU A 71 -2.98 -2.82 -7.46
C LEU A 71 -2.09 -2.59 -8.67
N HIS A 72 -1.14 -3.49 -8.93
CA HIS A 72 -0.31 -3.42 -10.14
C HIS A 72 -1.17 -3.46 -11.41
N THR A 73 -2.15 -4.36 -11.45
CA THR A 73 -3.07 -4.51 -12.59
C THR A 73 -3.90 -3.25 -12.80
N CYS A 74 -4.54 -2.70 -11.75
CA CYS A 74 -5.34 -1.48 -11.85
C CYS A 74 -4.52 -0.27 -12.34
N VAL A 75 -3.26 -0.15 -11.92
CA VAL A 75 -2.38 0.92 -12.42
C VAL A 75 -2.09 0.75 -13.91
N LEU A 76 -1.84 -0.49 -14.36
CA LEU A 76 -1.56 -0.76 -15.77
C LEU A 76 -2.78 -0.55 -16.67
N GLU A 77 -3.99 -0.85 -16.19
CA GLU A 77 -5.23 -0.55 -16.90
C GLU A 77 -5.41 0.96 -17.14
N LYS A 78 -4.96 1.79 -16.19
CA LYS A 78 -4.98 3.25 -16.31
C LYS A 78 -3.77 3.85 -17.04
N LEU A 79 -2.72 3.06 -17.26
CA LEU A 79 -1.47 3.47 -17.94
C LEU A 79 -1.08 2.44 -19.03
N PRO A 80 -1.95 2.21 -20.03
CA PRO A 80 -1.74 1.16 -21.04
C PRO A 80 -0.47 1.38 -21.87
N ASP A 81 -0.08 2.65 -22.06
CA ASP A 81 1.13 3.09 -22.75
C ASP A 81 2.43 2.75 -21.99
N LEU A 82 2.36 2.52 -20.68
CA LEU A 82 3.53 2.26 -19.82
C LEU A 82 3.69 0.81 -19.39
N VAL A 83 2.83 -0.11 -19.83
CA VAL A 83 2.82 -1.55 -19.45
C VAL A 83 4.20 -2.21 -19.54
N ARG A 84 4.89 -2.06 -20.68
CA ARG A 84 6.23 -2.63 -20.88
C ARG A 84 7.28 -2.06 -19.93
N SER A 85 7.06 -0.83 -19.48
CA SER A 85 7.98 -0.08 -18.63
C SER A 85 7.70 -0.28 -17.14
N LEU A 86 6.55 -0.87 -16.81
CA LEU A 86 6.05 -1.12 -15.46
C LEU A 86 5.77 -2.62 -15.23
N PRO A 87 6.77 -3.52 -15.38
CA PRO A 87 6.54 -4.96 -15.32
C PRO A 87 6.12 -5.48 -13.94
N THR A 88 6.35 -4.71 -12.87
CA THR A 88 6.05 -5.13 -11.48
C THR A 88 5.58 -3.95 -10.62
N LEU A 89 4.92 -4.23 -9.50
CA LEU A 89 4.60 -3.20 -8.51
C LEU A 89 5.86 -2.42 -8.04
N ALA A 90 6.99 -3.10 -7.85
CA ALA A 90 8.25 -2.46 -7.49
C ALA A 90 8.71 -1.42 -8.52
N SER A 91 8.46 -1.67 -9.81
CA SER A 91 8.76 -0.71 -10.87
C SER A 91 7.86 0.54 -10.81
N ILE A 92 6.59 0.40 -10.41
CA ILE A 92 5.68 1.52 -10.13
C ILE A 92 6.20 2.33 -8.95
N LEU A 93 6.47 1.67 -7.82
CA LEU A 93 6.94 2.32 -6.58
C LEU A 93 8.25 3.08 -6.79
N ARG A 94 9.15 2.56 -7.63
CA ARG A 94 10.40 3.24 -7.99
C ARG A 94 10.17 4.45 -8.89
N ARG A 95 9.30 4.33 -9.90
CA ARG A 95 9.12 5.36 -10.94
C ARG A 95 8.19 6.50 -10.51
N LYS A 96 7.22 6.26 -9.62
CA LYS A 96 6.30 7.30 -9.12
C LYS A 96 7.00 8.48 -8.45
N VAL A 97 8.21 8.27 -7.92
CA VAL A 97 9.02 9.35 -7.31
C VAL A 97 9.40 10.41 -8.34
N LYS A 98 9.69 10.00 -9.59
CA LYS A 98 10.19 10.89 -10.65
C LYS A 98 9.15 11.20 -11.72
N ASN A 99 8.14 10.35 -11.89
CA ASN A 99 7.11 10.51 -12.91
C ASN A 99 5.78 10.91 -12.26
N LYS A 100 5.37 12.17 -12.47
CA LYS A 100 4.13 12.73 -11.92
C LYS A 100 2.89 11.97 -12.38
N HIS A 101 2.85 11.52 -13.64
CA HIS A 101 1.68 10.81 -14.17
C HIS A 101 1.47 9.47 -13.47
N ILE A 102 2.56 8.69 -13.32
CA ILE A 102 2.54 7.43 -12.56
C ILE A 102 2.11 7.69 -11.11
N ARG A 103 2.62 8.76 -10.49
CA ARG A 103 2.26 9.11 -9.10
C ARG A 103 0.77 9.39 -8.94
N VAL A 104 0.19 10.23 -9.80
CA VAL A 104 -1.23 10.59 -9.73
C VAL A 104 -2.12 9.35 -9.93
N VAL A 105 -1.80 8.49 -10.91
CA VAL A 105 -2.56 7.25 -11.12
C VAL A 105 -2.42 6.31 -9.93
N TRP A 106 -1.21 6.16 -9.39
CA TRP A 106 -0.97 5.36 -8.20
C TRP A 106 -1.79 5.84 -6.99
N GLU A 107 -1.75 7.14 -6.69
CA GLU A 107 -2.53 7.75 -5.61
C GLU A 107 -4.03 7.55 -5.80
N SER A 108 -4.55 7.74 -7.03
CA SER A 108 -5.95 7.48 -7.37
C SER A 108 -6.34 6.01 -7.18
N VAL A 109 -5.51 5.06 -7.59
CA VAL A 109 -5.78 3.63 -7.40
C VAL A 109 -5.80 3.28 -5.92
N LEU A 110 -4.91 3.85 -5.10
CA LEU A 110 -4.93 3.64 -3.66
C LEU A 110 -6.22 4.19 -3.02
N GLU A 111 -6.62 5.40 -3.40
CA GLU A 111 -7.84 6.04 -2.90
C GLU A 111 -9.10 5.23 -3.23
N GLU A 112 -9.22 4.73 -4.46
CA GLU A 112 -10.33 3.87 -4.91
C GLU A 112 -10.49 2.60 -4.05
N HIS A 113 -9.39 2.10 -3.49
CA HIS A 113 -9.36 0.90 -2.67
C HIS A 113 -9.29 1.20 -1.16
N GLY A 114 -9.38 2.47 -0.76
CA GLY A 114 -9.29 2.89 0.65
C GLY A 114 -7.92 2.63 1.28
N LEU A 115 -6.87 2.60 0.46
CA LEU A 115 -5.49 2.37 0.86
C LEU A 115 -4.68 3.68 0.91
N GLN A 116 -3.63 3.68 1.72
CA GLN A 116 -2.65 4.75 1.85
C GLN A 116 -1.24 4.20 1.60
N GLU A 117 -0.27 5.09 1.34
CA GLU A 117 1.14 4.72 1.16
C GLU A 117 1.72 3.93 2.36
N GLY A 118 1.25 4.26 3.57
CA GLY A 118 1.62 3.53 4.80
C GLY A 118 1.14 2.08 4.78
N ASP A 119 -0.07 1.82 4.29
CA ASP A 119 -0.60 0.46 4.15
C ASP A 119 0.26 -0.35 3.16
N ILE A 120 0.62 0.24 2.03
CA ILE A 120 1.47 -0.42 1.02
C ILE A 120 2.87 -0.69 1.55
N THR A 121 3.42 0.23 2.34
CA THR A 121 4.71 0.04 3.01
C THR A 121 4.65 -1.18 3.94
N ALA A 122 3.61 -1.29 4.77
CA ALA A 122 3.41 -2.45 5.65
C ALA A 122 3.27 -3.76 4.88
N LEU A 123 2.49 -3.76 3.80
CA LEU A 123 2.30 -4.93 2.95
C LEU A 123 3.59 -5.35 2.23
N CYS A 124 4.39 -4.39 1.75
CA CYS A 124 5.68 -4.66 1.13
C CYS A 124 6.70 -5.23 2.13
N ILE A 125 6.75 -4.69 3.35
CA ILE A 125 7.61 -5.23 4.42
C ILE A 125 7.19 -6.66 4.77
N PHE A 126 5.89 -6.91 4.92
CA PHE A 126 5.37 -8.26 5.16
C PHE A 126 5.77 -9.22 4.03
N PHE A 127 5.57 -8.81 2.77
CA PHE A 127 5.92 -9.61 1.60
C PHE A 127 7.41 -9.96 1.58
N VAL A 128 8.30 -8.99 1.84
CA VAL A 128 9.75 -9.21 1.85
C VAL A 128 10.18 -10.09 3.01
N ALA A 129 9.62 -9.87 4.21
CA ALA A 129 9.99 -10.62 5.41
C ALA A 129 9.64 -12.11 5.33
N HIS A 130 8.52 -12.45 4.69
CA HIS A 130 7.97 -13.81 4.71
C HIS A 130 7.99 -14.52 3.35
N GLY A 131 8.31 -13.82 2.26
CA GLY A 131 8.16 -14.36 0.91
C GLY A 131 9.08 -15.53 0.52
N ASN A 132 10.21 -15.71 1.19
CA ASN A 132 11.11 -16.83 0.89
C ASN A 132 10.63 -18.19 1.43
N LYS A 133 9.65 -18.19 2.34
CA LYS A 133 9.13 -19.39 3.02
C LYS A 133 7.65 -19.63 2.75
N ALA A 134 6.99 -18.71 2.06
CA ALA A 134 5.55 -18.70 1.97
C ALA A 134 5.03 -19.43 0.74
N GLU A 135 3.93 -20.15 0.94
CA GLU A 135 3.17 -20.79 -0.13
C GLU A 135 1.90 -19.99 -0.41
N HIS A 136 1.49 -19.94 -1.69
CA HIS A 136 0.24 -19.27 -2.09
C HIS A 136 -0.95 -20.22 -1.95
N TYR A 137 -1.99 -19.75 -1.26
CA TYR A 137 -3.25 -20.43 -1.03
C TYR A 137 -4.38 -19.70 -1.76
N ILE A 138 -5.02 -20.41 -2.69
CA ILE A 138 -6.19 -19.90 -3.40
C ILE A 138 -7.39 -19.70 -2.46
N ALA A 139 -8.34 -18.84 -2.85
CA ALA A 139 -9.50 -18.41 -2.04
C ALA A 139 -10.24 -19.55 -1.33
N LYS A 140 -10.60 -20.60 -2.07
CA LYS A 140 -11.34 -21.75 -1.55
C LYS A 140 -10.60 -22.46 -0.43
N VAL A 141 -9.29 -22.53 -0.54
CA VAL A 141 -8.44 -23.20 0.45
C VAL A 141 -8.32 -22.32 1.69
N ARG A 142 -8.11 -21.01 1.55
CA ARG A 142 -8.05 -20.05 2.68
C ARG A 142 -9.29 -20.14 3.60
N GLN A 143 -10.49 -20.14 3.02
CA GLN A 143 -11.75 -20.21 3.76
C GLN A 143 -11.95 -21.53 4.51
N MET A 144 -11.34 -22.62 4.03
CA MET A 144 -11.42 -23.92 4.70
C MET A 144 -10.65 -23.94 6.02
N TYR A 145 -9.55 -23.18 6.09
CA TYR A 145 -8.64 -23.18 7.22
C TYR A 145 -8.89 -22.05 8.22
N ILE A 146 -9.29 -20.87 7.74
CA ILE A 146 -9.58 -19.72 8.60
C ILE A 146 -10.97 -19.20 8.27
N ARG A 147 -11.90 -19.41 9.22
CA ARG A 147 -13.28 -18.92 9.10
C ARG A 147 -13.39 -17.42 9.30
N ASP A 148 -12.56 -16.84 10.17
CA ASP A 148 -12.53 -15.40 10.45
C ASP A 148 -11.10 -14.87 10.47
N ILE A 149 -10.65 -14.44 9.29
CA ILE A 149 -9.31 -13.89 9.09
C ILE A 149 -9.16 -12.52 9.76
N ASN A 150 -10.23 -11.73 9.85
CA ASN A 150 -10.21 -10.41 10.46
C ASN A 150 -9.95 -10.55 11.96
N PHE A 151 -10.67 -11.45 12.63
CA PHE A 151 -10.45 -11.75 14.04
C PHE A 151 -9.02 -12.23 14.33
N MET A 152 -8.47 -13.09 13.47
CA MET A 152 -7.09 -13.54 13.60
C MET A 152 -6.10 -12.38 13.52
N ILE A 153 -6.24 -11.50 12.52
CA ILE A 153 -5.38 -10.32 12.36
C ILE A 153 -5.50 -9.39 13.57
N SER A 154 -6.72 -9.03 13.97
CA SER A 154 -6.97 -8.11 15.09
C SER A 154 -6.40 -8.61 16.41
N ASN A 155 -6.40 -9.93 16.64
CA ASN A 155 -5.88 -10.49 17.89
C ASN A 155 -4.37 -10.67 17.88
N MET A 156 -3.79 -11.11 16.76
CA MET A 156 -2.39 -11.53 16.71
C MET A 156 -1.44 -10.41 16.29
N VAL A 157 -1.90 -9.43 15.55
CA VAL A 157 -1.08 -8.31 15.07
C VAL A 157 -1.25 -7.12 16.01
N LYS A 158 -0.21 -6.78 16.77
CA LYS A 158 -0.25 -5.69 17.76
C LYS A 158 0.16 -4.32 17.22
N ASN A 159 0.99 -4.29 16.19
CA ASN A 159 1.37 -3.04 15.54
C ASN A 159 0.22 -2.54 14.67
N GLN A 160 -0.28 -1.34 14.96
CA GLN A 160 -1.47 -0.80 14.31
C GLN A 160 -1.31 -0.64 12.80
N ALA A 161 -0.19 -0.08 12.34
CA ALA A 161 0.06 0.13 10.91
C ALA A 161 0.08 -1.20 10.13
N LEU A 162 0.70 -2.24 10.71
CA LEU A 162 0.67 -3.58 10.14
C LEU A 162 -0.73 -4.20 10.15
N GLN A 163 -1.45 -4.05 11.26
CA GLN A 163 -2.80 -4.58 11.41
C GLN A 163 -3.75 -3.96 10.38
N ASP A 164 -3.74 -2.63 10.26
CA ASP A 164 -4.59 -1.89 9.32
C ASP A 164 -4.28 -2.28 7.87
N GLY A 165 -2.99 -2.34 7.51
CA GLY A 165 -2.57 -2.75 6.17
C GLY A 165 -3.06 -4.16 5.80
N LEU A 166 -2.93 -5.12 6.71
CA LEU A 166 -3.38 -6.50 6.51
C LEU A 166 -4.92 -6.60 6.44
N LEU A 167 -5.64 -5.90 7.31
CA LEU A 167 -7.11 -5.88 7.29
C LEU A 167 -7.64 -5.28 5.99
N LYS A 168 -7.07 -4.15 5.54
CA LYS A 168 -7.45 -3.53 4.27
C LYS A 168 -7.13 -4.42 3.08
N ALA A 169 -6.00 -5.13 3.08
CA ALA A 169 -5.68 -6.11 2.03
C ALA A 169 -6.75 -7.21 1.93
N VAL A 170 -7.20 -7.76 3.06
CA VAL A 170 -8.31 -8.73 3.09
C VAL A 170 -9.58 -8.09 2.51
N GLN A 171 -9.93 -6.87 2.94
CA GLN A 171 -11.13 -6.19 2.47
C GLN A 171 -11.12 -5.96 0.96
N VAL A 172 -10.00 -5.51 0.39
CA VAL A 172 -9.88 -5.28 -1.07
C VAL A 172 -10.11 -6.57 -1.84
N ILE A 173 -9.49 -7.66 -1.39
CA ILE A 173 -9.58 -8.96 -2.08
C ILE A 173 -10.95 -9.61 -1.93
N GLU A 174 -11.57 -9.54 -0.76
CA GLU A 174 -12.89 -10.13 -0.55
C GLU A 174 -14.02 -9.28 -1.20
N LYS A 175 -13.89 -7.95 -1.25
CA LYS A 175 -14.83 -7.09 -1.99
C LYS A 175 -14.74 -7.29 -3.50
N GLY A 176 -13.54 -7.33 -4.07
CA GLY A 176 -13.36 -7.58 -5.51
C GLY A 176 -13.96 -8.92 -5.96
N LYS A 177 -14.02 -9.93 -5.07
CA LYS A 177 -14.70 -11.20 -5.34
C LYS A 177 -16.23 -11.11 -5.29
N ALA A 178 -16.80 -10.30 -4.40
CA ALA A 178 -18.24 -10.10 -4.31
C ALA A 178 -18.80 -9.41 -5.58
N GLU A 179 -18.02 -8.53 -6.19
CA GLU A 179 -18.36 -7.86 -7.46
C GLU A 179 -18.18 -8.77 -8.68
N MET A 180 -17.24 -9.72 -8.61
CA MET A 180 -16.98 -10.75 -9.64
C MET A 180 -17.90 -11.99 -9.55
N ALA A 181 -18.68 -12.15 -8.47
CA ALA A 181 -19.64 -13.23 -8.38
C ALA A 181 -20.68 -13.06 -9.49
N PRO A 182 -20.85 -14.04 -10.39
CA PRO A 182 -21.88 -13.92 -11.41
C PRO A 182 -23.22 -13.86 -10.68
N GLN A 183 -23.86 -12.69 -10.70
CA GLN A 183 -25.31 -12.68 -10.64
C GLN A 183 -25.76 -13.71 -11.67
N GLU A 184 -26.51 -14.72 -11.23
CA GLU A 184 -27.18 -15.64 -12.12
C GLU A 184 -27.91 -14.80 -13.18
N LYS A 185 -27.29 -14.67 -14.35
CA LYS A 185 -27.90 -14.05 -15.50
C LYS A 185 -29.05 -14.96 -15.85
N LYS A 186 -30.24 -14.65 -15.34
CA LYS A 186 -31.50 -15.17 -15.85
C LYS A 186 -31.43 -15.04 -17.37
N SER A 187 -31.31 -16.18 -18.03
CA SER A 187 -31.23 -16.23 -19.49
C SER A 187 -32.51 -15.61 -20.07
N PRO A 188 -32.42 -14.60 -20.95
CA PRO A 188 -33.60 -13.97 -21.55
C PRO A 188 -34.13 -14.80 -22.74
N LEU A 189 -34.27 -16.11 -22.57
CA LEU A 189 -34.68 -17.05 -23.63
C LEU A 189 -35.93 -17.86 -23.29
N LYS A 190 -36.77 -17.38 -22.37
CA LYS A 190 -38.10 -17.97 -22.10
C LYS A 190 -39.30 -17.12 -22.53
N GLU A 191 -39.09 -15.96 -23.16
CA GLU A 191 -40.20 -15.07 -23.58
C GLU A 191 -40.56 -15.17 -25.08
N LEU A 192 -39.97 -16.09 -25.85
CA LEU A 192 -40.23 -16.18 -27.31
C LEU A 192 -41.04 -17.40 -27.76
N ILE A 193 -41.86 -18.01 -26.89
CA ILE A 193 -42.85 -18.99 -27.34
C ILE A 193 -44.25 -18.40 -27.16
N PRO A 194 -44.93 -17.93 -28.23
CA PRO A 194 -46.35 -17.65 -28.15
C PRO A 194 -47.08 -18.99 -27.96
N SER A 195 -47.81 -19.10 -26.85
CA SER A 195 -48.77 -20.18 -26.62
C SER A 195 -49.89 -20.05 -27.65
N VAL A 196 -49.81 -20.84 -28.72
CA VAL A 196 -50.94 -21.02 -29.65
C VAL A 196 -51.94 -21.95 -28.97
N LYS A 197 -53.08 -21.40 -28.57
CA LYS A 197 -54.28 -22.15 -28.22
C LYS A 197 -55.04 -22.47 -29.51
N SER A 198 -55.14 -23.75 -29.84
CA SER A 198 -56.22 -24.39 -30.61
C SER A 198 -56.00 -25.90 -30.55
#